data_AF-A0A954FSN2-F1
#
_entry.id   AF-A0A954FSN2-F1
#
_cell.length_a   1.000
_cell.length_b   1.000
_cell.length_c   1.000
_cell.angle_alpha   90.00
_cell.angle_beta   90.00
_cell.angle_gamma   90.00
#
_symmetry.space_group_name_H-M   'P 1'
#
loop_
_entity.id
_entity.type
_entity.pdbx_description
1 polymer ?
#
loop_
_entity_poly.entity_id
_entity_poly.type
_entity_poly.pdbx_seq_one_letter_code
_entity_poly.pdbx_strand_id
1 'polypeptide(L)'
;MPSRIVCLLLLSVCFLMQQISIVEAAEPGLRAGAAAVDITPPVGVSLDGVISKNGPVSGVHDRIFSRALVLDDGKTRIAICVNDLCMVERSYFDRAKQLVFQKTGLPVNRILMTSTHTHAA
;
A
#
# COMPACT_ATOMS: atom_id res chain seq x y z
N MET A 1 26.48 63.72 11.84
CA MET A 1 25.68 63.29 10.65
C MET A 1 25.87 61.81 10.20
N PRO A 2 26.94 61.04 10.53
CA PRO A 2 27.08 59.66 10.03
C PRO A 2 26.21 58.62 10.76
N SER A 3 25.77 58.89 12.00
CA SER A 3 24.95 57.97 12.81
C SER A 3 23.55 57.70 12.24
N ARG A 4 22.98 58.66 11.50
CA ARG A 4 21.67 58.51 10.86
C ARG A 4 21.72 57.58 9.65
N ILE A 5 22.80 57.65 8.86
CA ILE A 5 23.00 56.85 7.65
C ILE A 5 23.25 55.38 8.02
N VAL A 6 24.05 55.13 9.06
CA VAL A 6 24.28 53.77 9.58
C VAL A 6 22.99 53.15 10.12
N CYS A 7 22.17 53.93 10.83
CA CYS A 7 20.88 53.46 11.35
C CYS A 7 19.88 53.14 10.22
N LEU A 8 19.78 53.99 9.20
CA LEU A 8 18.94 53.76 8.01
C LEU A 8 19.38 52.52 7.21
N LEU A 9 20.68 52.30 7.06
CA LEU A 9 21.22 51.11 6.39
C LEU A 9 20.91 49.83 7.18
N LEU A 10 21.12 49.83 8.49
CA LEU A 10 20.80 48.69 9.36
C LEU A 10 19.30 48.36 9.36
N LEU A 11 18.44 49.38 9.39
CA LEU A 11 16.98 49.19 9.29
C LEU A 11 16.57 48.63 7.93
N SER A 12 17.21 49.05 6.84
CA SER A 12 16.94 48.53 5.49
C SER A 12 17.37 47.07 5.33
N VAL A 13 18.48 46.66 5.94
CA VAL A 13 18.98 45.27 5.93
C VAL A 13 18.07 44.37 6.76
N CYS A 14 17.62 44.82 7.93
CA CYS A 14 16.62 44.08 8.73
C CYS A 14 15.28 43.92 8.00
N PHE A 15 14.84 44.93 7.24
CA PHE A 15 13.62 44.84 6.44
C PHE A 15 13.78 43.89 5.24
N LEU A 16 14.97 43.85 4.62
CA LEU A 16 15.29 42.87 3.57
C LEU A 16 15.34 41.43 4.11
N MET A 17 15.83 41.22 5.34
CA MET A 17 15.89 39.89 5.96
C MET A 17 14.50 39.35 6.36
N GLN A 18 13.51 40.22 6.57
CA GLN A 18 12.14 39.82 6.90
C GLN A 18 11.30 39.35 5.70
N GLN A 19 11.79 39.47 4.46
CA GLN A 19 11.05 39.06 3.26
C GLN A 19 11.36 37.65 2.75
N ILE A 20 12.08 36.83 3.52
CA ILE A 20 12.24 35.41 3.18
C ILE A 20 10.96 34.68 3.59
N SER A 21 10.01 34.61 2.66
CA SER A 21 8.86 33.73 2.79
C SER A 21 9.35 32.28 2.71
N ILE A 22 9.28 31.57 3.83
CA ILE A 22 9.36 30.12 3.86
C ILE A 22 8.15 29.59 3.08
N VAL A 23 8.39 29.09 1.87
CA VAL A 23 7.40 28.32 1.13
C VAL A 23 7.25 27.00 1.87
N GLU A 24 6.20 26.88 2.66
CA GLU A 24 5.85 25.60 3.28
C GLU A 24 5.52 24.61 2.17
N ALA A 25 6.33 23.57 2.04
CA ALA A 25 6.07 22.52 1.07
C ALA A 25 4.72 21.89 1.40
N ALA A 26 3.80 21.87 0.43
CA ALA A 26 2.51 21.21 0.60
C ALA A 26 2.74 19.77 1.08
N GLU A 27 2.13 19.40 2.22
CA GLU A 27 2.20 18.04 2.72
C GLU A 27 1.77 17.09 1.59
N PRO A 28 2.59 16.10 1.22
CA PRO A 28 2.27 15.22 0.12
C PRO A 28 0.91 14.57 0.37
N GLY A 29 -0.05 14.84 -0.52
CA GLY A 29 -1.39 14.26 -0.43
C GLY A 29 -1.35 12.74 -0.44
N LEU A 30 -2.39 12.10 0.10
CA LEU A 30 -2.48 10.64 0.15
C LEU A 30 -2.45 10.05 -1.27
N ARG A 31 -1.47 9.18 -1.53
CA ARG A 31 -1.33 8.44 -2.78
C ARG A 31 -1.89 7.03 -2.63
N ALA A 32 -2.47 6.52 -3.70
CA ALA A 32 -3.00 5.15 -3.76
C ALA A 32 -2.55 4.43 -5.04
N GLY A 33 -2.26 3.14 -4.92
CA GLY A 33 -2.01 2.24 -6.04
C GLY A 33 -2.85 0.97 -5.89
N ALA A 34 -3.45 0.50 -6.97
CA ALA A 34 -4.28 -0.71 -6.97
C ALA A 34 -3.87 -1.66 -8.10
N ALA A 35 -3.91 -2.97 -7.82
CA ALA A 35 -3.63 -4.01 -8.79
C ALA A 35 -4.48 -5.25 -8.52
N ALA A 36 -4.78 -6.01 -9.57
CA ALA A 36 -5.44 -7.31 -9.48
C ALA A 36 -4.66 -8.32 -10.33
N VAL A 37 -4.39 -9.49 -9.77
CA VAL A 37 -3.73 -10.61 -10.45
C VAL A 37 -4.68 -11.80 -10.40
N ASP A 38 -4.87 -12.43 -11.54
CA ASP A 38 -5.65 -13.66 -11.66
C ASP A 38 -4.92 -14.82 -10.96
N ILE A 39 -5.63 -15.52 -10.09
CA ILE A 39 -5.12 -16.67 -9.33
C ILE A 39 -5.95 -17.94 -9.57
N THR A 40 -6.75 -17.97 -10.64
CA THR A 40 -7.58 -19.13 -10.98
C THR A 40 -6.71 -20.36 -11.25
N PRO A 41 -6.88 -21.45 -10.45
CA PRO A 41 -6.14 -22.68 -10.68
C PRO A 41 -6.64 -23.39 -11.95
N PRO A 42 -5.83 -24.31 -12.52
CA PRO A 42 -6.30 -25.18 -13.59
C PRO A 42 -7.46 -26.07 -13.11
N VAL A 43 -8.33 -26.47 -14.03
CA VAL A 43 -9.39 -27.44 -13.79
C VAL A 43 -8.77 -28.77 -13.30
N GLY A 44 -9.47 -29.46 -12.40
CA GLY A 44 -9.00 -30.72 -11.81
C GLY A 44 -8.45 -30.60 -10.39
N VAL A 45 -8.29 -29.39 -9.86
CA VAL A 45 -7.98 -29.18 -8.43
C VAL A 45 -9.19 -29.43 -7.55
N SER A 46 -8.92 -29.70 -6.27
CA SER A 46 -9.94 -29.73 -5.23
C SER A 46 -10.41 -28.32 -4.90
N LEU A 47 -11.71 -28.19 -4.68
CA LEU A 47 -12.30 -26.96 -4.15
C LEU A 47 -12.13 -26.94 -2.63
N ASP A 48 -11.85 -25.77 -2.06
CA ASP A 48 -11.73 -25.62 -0.61
C ASP A 48 -13.05 -25.08 0.01
N GLY A 49 -13.45 -25.63 1.15
CA GLY A 49 -14.62 -25.17 1.92
C GLY A 49 -15.92 -26.01 1.84
N VAL A 50 -16.05 -27.01 0.96
CA VAL A 50 -17.26 -27.87 0.94
C VAL A 50 -17.02 -29.17 1.72
N ILE A 51 -17.67 -29.34 2.87
CA ILE A 51 -17.46 -30.51 3.74
C ILE A 51 -17.73 -31.86 3.04
N SER A 52 -18.53 -31.88 1.97
CA SER A 52 -19.01 -33.11 1.33
C SER A 52 -18.46 -33.42 -0.07
N LYS A 53 -17.88 -32.45 -0.80
CA LYS A 53 -17.36 -32.64 -2.17
C LYS A 53 -16.22 -31.68 -2.53
N ASN A 54 -15.00 -32.05 -2.18
CA ASN A 54 -13.77 -31.30 -2.50
C ASN A 54 -13.16 -31.73 -3.86
N GLY A 55 -13.97 -31.80 -4.91
CA GLY A 55 -13.50 -31.91 -6.30
C GLY A 55 -13.62 -33.29 -7.00
N PRO A 56 -12.96 -33.45 -8.17
CA PRO A 56 -12.28 -32.38 -8.92
C PRO A 56 -13.28 -31.36 -9.48
N VAL A 57 -12.92 -30.08 -9.47
CA VAL A 57 -13.73 -29.06 -10.16
C VAL A 57 -13.73 -29.35 -11.66
N SER A 58 -14.89 -29.24 -12.31
CA SER A 58 -15.07 -29.53 -13.74
C SER A 58 -15.00 -28.30 -14.64
N GLY A 59 -14.88 -27.10 -14.07
CA GLY A 59 -14.85 -25.85 -14.82
C GLY A 59 -14.73 -24.63 -13.90
N VAL A 60 -14.70 -23.46 -14.52
CA VAL A 60 -14.59 -22.15 -13.87
C VAL A 60 -15.81 -21.32 -14.27
N HIS A 61 -16.61 -20.90 -13.29
CA HIS A 61 -17.73 -19.97 -13.53
C HIS A 61 -17.21 -18.53 -13.63
N ASP A 62 -16.51 -18.07 -12.59
CA ASP A 62 -15.83 -16.77 -12.55
C ASP A 62 -14.35 -16.95 -12.24
N ARG A 63 -13.51 -16.06 -12.79
CA ARG A 63 -12.10 -15.98 -12.41
C ARG A 63 -11.96 -15.40 -11.01
N ILE A 64 -10.96 -15.87 -10.28
CA ILE A 64 -10.65 -15.46 -8.91
C ILE A 64 -9.35 -14.67 -8.89
N PHE A 65 -9.27 -13.67 -8.01
CA PHE A 65 -8.18 -12.71 -8.03
C PHE A 65 -7.52 -12.51 -6.67
N SER A 66 -6.24 -12.17 -6.71
CA SER A 66 -5.55 -11.48 -5.60
C SER A 66 -5.54 -9.99 -5.93
N ARG A 67 -6.15 -9.18 -5.07
CA ARG A 67 -6.31 -7.73 -5.26
C ARG A 67 -5.53 -6.99 -4.19
N ALA A 68 -4.72 -6.03 -4.58
CA ALA A 68 -3.91 -5.24 -3.66
C ALA A 68 -4.26 -3.75 -3.76
N LEU A 69 -4.36 -3.09 -2.61
CA LEU A 69 -4.42 -1.64 -2.44
C LEU A 69 -3.23 -1.20 -1.59
N VAL A 70 -2.44 -0.28 -2.11
CA VAL A 70 -1.32 0.35 -1.40
C VAL A 70 -1.66 1.81 -1.17
N LEU A 71 -1.50 2.27 0.07
CA LEU A 71 -1.70 3.67 0.45
C LEU A 71 -0.38 4.24 0.97
N ASP A 72 -0.05 5.46 0.59
CA ASP A 72 1.21 6.15 0.95
C ASP A 72 0.93 7.63 1.22
N ASP A 73 1.15 8.08 2.46
CA ASP A 73 1.01 9.49 2.87
C ASP A 73 2.33 10.28 2.79
N GLY A 74 3.36 9.70 2.18
CA GLY A 74 4.72 10.26 2.10
C GLY A 74 5.62 9.92 3.31
N LYS A 75 5.06 9.44 4.42
CA LYS A 75 5.78 9.04 5.64
C LYS A 75 5.61 7.54 5.94
N THR A 76 4.41 7.04 5.71
CA THR A 76 3.96 5.68 5.97
C THR A 76 3.30 5.10 4.72
N ARG A 77 3.77 3.92 4.34
CA ARG A 77 3.14 3.08 3.33
C ARG A 77 2.54 1.85 3.98
N ILE A 78 1.33 1.48 3.58
CA ILE A 78 0.66 0.23 3.96
C ILE A 78 0.14 -0.50 2.71
N ALA A 79 -0.01 -1.82 2.80
CA ALA A 79 -0.64 -2.63 1.77
C ALA A 79 -1.75 -3.50 2.36
N ILE A 80 -2.88 -3.58 1.65
CA ILE A 80 -3.98 -4.49 1.92
C ILE A 80 -4.13 -5.39 0.70
N CYS A 81 -4.11 -6.70 0.90
CA CYS A 81 -4.31 -7.69 -0.14
C CYS A 81 -5.46 -8.63 0.23
N VAL A 82 -6.44 -8.73 -0.66
CA VAL A 82 -7.63 -9.57 -0.52
C VAL A 82 -7.58 -10.64 -1.60
N ASN A 83 -7.77 -11.90 -1.21
CA ASN A 83 -7.67 -13.05 -2.09
C ASN A 83 -9.02 -13.75 -2.16
N ASP A 84 -9.50 -14.01 -3.37
CA ASP A 84 -10.75 -14.73 -3.63
C ASP A 84 -10.56 -16.24 -3.36
N LEU A 85 -10.40 -16.61 -2.08
CA LEU A 85 -10.14 -17.97 -1.59
C LEU A 85 -10.98 -18.27 -0.34
N CYS A 86 -11.18 -19.55 -0.01
CA CYS A 86 -11.83 -19.98 1.23
C CYS A 86 -10.95 -19.62 2.44
N MET A 87 -9.77 -20.21 2.51
CA MET A 87 -8.83 -19.95 3.58
C MET A 87 -7.40 -20.05 3.05
N VAL A 88 -6.49 -19.34 3.72
CA VAL A 88 -5.06 -19.42 3.42
C VAL A 88 -4.35 -19.65 4.74
N GLU A 89 -3.55 -20.71 4.78
CA GLU A 89 -2.79 -21.06 5.96
C GLU A 89 -1.74 -19.97 6.26
N ARG A 90 -1.56 -19.67 7.55
CA ARG A 90 -0.81 -18.49 8.00
C ARG A 90 0.61 -18.43 7.44
N SER A 91 1.29 -19.58 7.32
CA SER A 91 2.66 -19.64 6.79
C SER A 91 2.75 -19.18 5.33
N TYR A 92 1.71 -19.34 4.52
CA TYR A 92 1.69 -18.83 3.14
C TYR A 92 1.64 -17.31 3.13
N PHE A 93 0.79 -16.69 3.96
CA PHE A 93 0.77 -15.24 4.09
C PHE A 93 2.08 -14.70 4.65
N ASP A 94 2.67 -15.35 5.66
CA ASP A 94 3.96 -14.88 6.20
C ASP A 94 5.06 -14.95 5.14
N ARG A 95 5.15 -16.04 4.36
CA ARG A 95 6.08 -16.14 3.22
C ARG A 95 5.82 -15.07 2.16
N ALA A 96 4.55 -14.86 1.78
CA ALA A 96 4.19 -13.84 0.79
C ALA A 96 4.59 -12.43 1.26
N LYS A 97 4.34 -12.07 2.53
CA LYS A 97 4.77 -10.79 3.09
C LYS A 97 6.29 -10.62 3.08
N GLN A 98 7.05 -11.68 3.35
CA GLN A 98 8.52 -11.63 3.25
C GLN A 98 8.98 -11.36 1.82
N LEU A 99 8.36 -12.00 0.82
CA LEU A 99 8.66 -11.72 -0.60
C LEU A 99 8.34 -10.28 -0.99
N VAL A 100 7.22 -9.72 -0.49
CA VAL A 100 6.87 -8.30 -0.71
C VAL A 100 7.92 -7.38 -0.09
N PHE A 101 8.34 -7.65 1.16
CA PHE A 101 9.39 -6.87 1.82
C PHE A 101 10.70 -6.91 1.03
N GLN A 102 11.15 -8.09 0.61
CA GLN A 102 12.37 -8.26 -0.18
C GLN A 102 12.34 -7.48 -1.50
N LYS A 103 11.19 -7.41 -2.17
CA LYS A 103 11.05 -6.74 -3.48
C LYS A 103 10.82 -5.23 -3.39
N THR A 104 10.26 -4.74 -2.28
CA THR A 104 9.73 -3.36 -2.21
C THR A 104 10.21 -2.55 -1.02
N GLY A 105 10.81 -3.19 -0.02
CA GLY A 105 11.17 -2.60 1.26
C GLY A 105 9.97 -2.34 2.19
N LEU A 106 8.73 -2.66 1.80
CA LEU A 106 7.55 -2.44 2.64
C LEU A 106 7.57 -3.37 3.87
N PRO A 107 7.64 -2.84 5.11
CA PRO A 107 7.72 -3.67 6.31
C PRO A 107 6.55 -4.64 6.45
N VAL A 108 6.85 -5.88 6.87
CA VAL A 108 5.86 -6.97 6.99
C VAL A 108 4.68 -6.61 7.90
N ASN A 109 4.93 -5.84 8.96
CA ASN A 109 3.89 -5.38 9.89
C ASN A 109 2.97 -4.28 9.30
N ARG A 110 3.27 -3.77 8.10
CA ARG A 110 2.43 -2.81 7.35
C ARG A 110 1.69 -3.47 6.19
N ILE A 111 1.65 -4.81 6.16
CA ILE A 111 0.99 -5.58 5.12
C ILE A 111 -0.12 -6.42 5.76
N LEU A 112 -1.36 -6.17 5.35
CA LEU A 112 -2.52 -7.00 5.64
C LEU A 112 -2.79 -7.91 4.44
N MET A 113 -2.99 -9.20 4.70
CA MET A 113 -3.44 -10.17 3.69
C MET A 113 -4.61 -10.94 4.28
N THR A 114 -5.66 -11.12 3.49
CA THR A 114 -6.88 -11.84 3.88
C THR A 114 -7.45 -12.63 2.72
N SER A 115 -8.32 -13.58 3.04
CA SER A 115 -9.17 -14.26 2.06
C SER A 115 -10.61 -13.73 2.19
N THR A 116 -11.41 -13.84 1.12
CA THR A 116 -12.84 -13.50 1.14
C THR A 116 -13.71 -14.55 1.82
N HIS A 117 -13.17 -15.73 2.07
CA HIS A 117 -13.90 -16.88 2.58
C HIS A 117 -14.98 -17.39 1.61
N THR A 118 -14.67 -17.40 0.32
CA THR A 118 -15.52 -18.03 -0.70
C THR A 118 -15.38 -19.54 -0.65
N HIS A 119 -16.50 -20.27 -0.62
CA HIS A 119 -16.55 -21.74 -0.68
C HIS A 119 -16.66 -22.25 -2.13
N ALA A 120 -16.18 -21.46 -3.09
CA ALA A 120 -16.26 -21.75 -4.51
C ALA A 120 -14.91 -21.54 -5.23
N ALA A 121 -13.79 -21.70 -4.51
CA ALA A 121 -12.43 -21.43 -4.98
C ALA A 121 -11.42 -22.50 -4.52
#